data_AF-A0A851GJB6-F1
#
_entry.id   AF-A0A851GJB6-F1
#
_cell.length_a   1.000
_cell.length_b   1.000
_cell.length_c   1.000
_cell.angle_alpha   90.00
_cell.angle_beta   90.00
_cell.angle_gamma   90.00
#
_symmetry.space_group_name_H-M   'P 1'
#
loop_
_entity.id
_entity.type
_entity.pdbx_description
1 polymer ?
#
loop_
_entity_poly.entity_id
_entity_poly.type
_entity_poly.pdbx_seq_one_letter_code
_entity_poly.pdbx_strand_id
1 'polypeptide(L)'
;MTMKTTALYFAITAFVLLATHSSYATPDRSVRVHEKMLGTHADGYAIIREEIDNLGNYYTDDRNIWLDEYSKDDASGSKVKTTFLLNQTDSVDMDDGTVKTTSTQPDTPTPTLSDLISRYSPMGLKAWSQDQIKELHIDHKTGHIAYRSQSLFDANTVLKQRFRESHSEQNFSLVSVAEDSNAIFLTISTMVQEGRQERVICVSPSVTRNVRALQNLEPIHLSAGTFQSAEEAWDFKRKLDKDKKNRRSESSVWSVFREKDAKLDYVVILTHSKSFIGKNDRGRMKTVPEVTLVPITSDHFRSLIVDAAP
;
A
#
# COMPACT_ATOMS: atom_id res chain seq x y z
N MET A 1 -12.99 1.37 70.31
CA MET A 1 -13.50 1.21 68.92
C MET A 1 -12.77 2.14 67.93
N THR A 2 -11.54 2.55 68.24
CA THR A 2 -10.78 3.61 67.52
C THR A 2 -9.51 3.10 66.83
N MET A 3 -9.00 1.92 67.19
CA MET A 3 -7.82 1.30 66.56
C MET A 3 -8.10 0.63 65.21
N LYS A 4 -9.32 0.12 64.98
CA LYS A 4 -9.67 -0.56 63.72
C LYS A 4 -9.87 0.42 62.56
N THR A 5 -10.38 1.61 62.84
CA THR A 5 -10.54 2.69 61.86
C THR A 5 -9.19 3.27 61.43
N THR A 6 -8.26 3.47 62.35
CA THR A 6 -6.90 3.96 62.03
C THR A 6 -6.10 3.00 61.16
N ALA A 7 -6.17 1.68 61.42
CA ALA A 7 -5.51 0.68 60.57
C ALA A 7 -6.10 0.63 59.15
N LEU A 8 -7.42 0.80 59.01
CA LEU A 8 -8.09 0.83 57.70
C LEU A 8 -7.70 2.08 56.90
N TYR A 9 -7.64 3.25 57.53
CA TYR A 9 -7.17 4.48 56.86
C TYR A 9 -5.71 4.35 56.42
N PHE A 10 -4.84 3.75 57.25
CA PHE A 10 -3.45 3.53 56.87
C PHE A 10 -3.31 2.59 55.67
N ALA A 11 -4.08 1.50 55.63
CA ALA A 11 -4.08 0.56 54.50
C ALA A 11 -4.60 1.21 53.21
N ILE A 12 -5.67 2.03 53.28
CA ILE A 12 -6.20 2.75 52.12
C ILE A 12 -5.19 3.81 51.65
N THR A 13 -4.54 4.54 52.56
CA THR A 13 -3.57 5.58 52.19
C THR A 13 -2.31 4.96 51.60
N ALA A 14 -1.82 3.85 52.15
CA ALA A 14 -0.73 3.07 51.57
C ALA A 14 -1.11 2.50 50.19
N PHE A 15 -2.33 1.98 50.01
CA PHE A 15 -2.79 1.48 48.73
C PHE A 15 -2.96 2.58 47.68
N VAL A 16 -3.46 3.77 48.07
CA VAL A 16 -3.55 4.94 47.20
C VAL A 16 -2.17 5.48 46.85
N LEU A 17 -1.24 5.52 47.82
CA LEU A 17 0.16 5.91 47.57
C LEU A 17 0.87 4.90 46.66
N LEU A 18 0.69 3.60 46.87
CA LEU A 18 1.24 2.56 45.97
C LEU A 18 0.61 2.64 44.57
N ALA A 19 -0.70 2.88 44.48
CA ALA A 19 -1.39 3.04 43.19
C ALA A 19 -0.99 4.31 42.45
N THR A 20 -0.67 5.41 43.15
CA THR A 20 -0.18 6.65 42.54
C THR A 20 1.30 6.56 42.16
N HIS A 21 2.12 5.78 42.87
CA HIS A 21 3.53 5.54 42.48
C HIS A 21 3.66 4.73 41.20
N SER A 22 2.72 3.81 40.92
CA SER A 22 2.66 3.10 39.63
C SER A 22 2.44 4.04 38.44
N SER A 23 1.86 5.22 38.66
CA SER A 23 1.66 6.27 37.64
C SER A 23 2.89 7.17 37.45
N TYR A 24 3.95 6.97 38.24
CA TYR A 24 5.26 7.63 38.13
C TYR A 24 6.37 6.64 37.73
N ALA A 25 6.02 5.43 37.30
CA ALA A 25 7.00 4.49 36.76
C ALA A 25 7.60 5.07 35.47
N THR A 26 8.94 5.15 35.37
CA THR A 26 9.63 5.46 34.11
C THR A 26 9.03 4.63 32.97
N PRO A 27 8.76 5.23 31.80
CA PRO A 27 8.15 4.47 30.71
C PRO A 27 9.08 3.34 30.31
N ASP A 28 8.49 2.27 29.79
CA ASP A 28 9.27 1.25 29.10
C ASP A 28 10.04 1.90 27.94
N ARG A 29 11.24 1.39 27.67
CA ARG A 29 12.07 1.92 26.60
C ARG A 29 11.51 1.47 25.24
N SER A 30 11.04 2.43 24.43
CA SER A 30 10.60 2.24 23.05
C SER A 30 11.69 2.56 22.06
N VAL A 31 11.65 1.88 20.91
CA VAL A 31 12.25 2.39 19.67
C VAL A 31 11.21 2.39 18.56
N ARG A 32 10.97 3.56 17.97
CA ARG A 32 10.12 3.75 16.78
C ARG A 32 10.99 4.04 15.58
N VAL A 33 10.58 3.54 14.41
CA VAL A 33 11.31 3.76 13.16
C VAL A 33 10.38 4.26 12.08
N HIS A 34 10.80 5.35 11.44
CA HIS A 34 10.11 5.97 10.31
C HIS A 34 11.05 6.04 9.11
N GLU A 35 10.68 5.35 8.05
CA GLU A 35 11.42 5.36 6.80
C GLU A 35 10.68 6.17 5.74
N LYS A 36 11.40 7.10 5.10
CA LYS A 36 10.88 7.90 3.99
C LYS A 36 11.77 7.74 2.78
N MET A 37 11.16 7.43 1.63
CA MET A 37 11.87 7.38 0.37
C MET A 37 12.47 8.75 0.02
N LEU A 38 13.77 8.78 -0.26
CA LEU A 38 14.47 9.98 -0.72
C LEU A 38 14.49 10.04 -2.25
N GLY A 39 14.78 8.92 -2.91
CA GLY A 39 14.87 8.84 -4.35
C GLY A 39 15.53 7.56 -4.82
N THR A 40 15.71 7.45 -6.14
CA THR A 40 16.23 6.24 -6.78
C THR A 40 17.35 6.56 -7.76
N HIS A 41 18.15 5.54 -8.07
CA HIS A 41 19.12 5.53 -9.17
C HIS A 41 19.03 4.21 -9.94
N ALA A 42 19.93 3.96 -10.89
CA ALA A 42 19.87 2.76 -11.75
C ALA A 42 19.81 1.45 -10.94
N ASP A 43 20.71 1.27 -9.98
CA ASP A 43 20.95 -0.03 -9.32
C ASP A 43 20.36 -0.11 -7.90
N GLY A 44 19.82 0.99 -7.39
CA GLY A 44 19.36 1.08 -6.01
C GLY A 44 18.46 2.26 -5.70
N TYR A 45 18.17 2.42 -4.41
CA TYR A 45 17.34 3.48 -3.86
C TYR A 45 17.86 3.91 -2.50
N ALA A 46 17.50 5.12 -2.09
CA ALA A 46 17.86 5.66 -0.79
C ALA A 46 16.63 6.06 0.01
N ILE A 47 16.71 5.86 1.31
CA ILE A 47 15.72 6.30 2.28
C ILE A 47 16.39 7.16 3.35
N ILE A 48 15.60 8.05 3.94
CA ILE A 48 15.90 8.63 5.23
C ILE A 48 15.20 7.78 6.27
N ARG A 49 15.98 7.22 7.20
CA ARG A 49 15.49 6.43 8.32
C ARG A 49 15.67 7.23 9.60
N GLU A 50 14.58 7.46 10.28
CA GLU A 50 14.53 8.12 11.57
C GLU A 50 14.23 7.09 12.65
N GLU A 51 15.14 6.93 13.62
CA GLU A 51 14.97 6.09 14.79
C GLU A 51 14.75 6.99 16.01
N ILE A 52 13.60 6.84 16.68
CA ILE A 52 13.22 7.63 17.86
C ILE A 52 13.20 6.69 19.06
N ASP A 53 14.08 6.93 20.02
CA ASP A 53 14.23 6.18 21.27
C ASP A 53 13.86 7.08 22.44
N ASN A 54 12.88 6.68 23.25
CA ASN A 54 12.49 7.46 24.43
C ASN A 54 13.47 7.27 25.60
N LEU A 55 14.48 6.40 25.46
CA LEU A 55 15.48 6.06 26.48
C LEU A 55 14.88 5.57 27.81
N GLY A 56 13.61 5.16 27.83
CA GLY A 56 12.86 4.88 29.06
C GLY A 56 12.59 6.13 29.91
N ASN A 57 12.42 7.29 29.28
CA ASN A 57 12.13 8.58 29.92
C ASN A 57 10.91 9.25 29.27
N TYR A 58 10.02 9.84 30.08
CA TYR A 58 8.86 10.59 29.58
C TYR A 58 9.24 11.95 28.98
N TYR A 59 10.41 12.47 29.33
CA TYR A 59 10.83 13.84 29.05
C TYR A 59 12.01 13.90 28.09
N THR A 60 12.41 12.78 27.48
CA THR A 60 13.55 12.76 26.57
C THR A 60 13.28 11.82 25.43
N ASP A 61 13.38 12.35 24.21
CA ASP A 61 13.41 11.56 22.98
C ASP A 61 14.76 11.77 22.30
N ASP A 62 15.45 10.67 21.99
CA ASP A 62 16.65 10.65 21.16
C ASP A 62 16.30 10.23 19.74
N ARG A 63 16.58 11.10 18.79
CA ARG A 63 16.25 10.96 17.37
C ARG A 63 17.53 10.81 16.57
N ASN A 64 17.73 9.63 16.01
CA ASN A 64 18.86 9.31 15.14
C ASN A 64 18.39 9.25 13.68
N ILE A 65 18.98 10.11 12.84
CA ILE A 65 18.67 10.20 11.41
C ILE A 65 19.78 9.56 10.60
N TRP A 66 19.41 8.60 9.77
CA TRP A 66 20.28 7.82 8.92
C TRP A 66 19.88 7.96 7.45
N LEU A 67 20.86 7.96 6.56
CA LEU A 67 20.68 7.70 5.14
C LEU A 67 21.02 6.24 4.88
N ASP A 68 20.02 5.45 4.50
CA ASP A 68 20.21 4.06 4.12
C ASP A 68 20.05 3.90 2.60
N GLU A 69 21.02 3.23 1.99
CA GLU A 69 21.09 2.94 0.56
C GLU A 69 20.89 1.43 0.36
N TYR A 70 20.03 1.06 -0.57
CA TYR A 70 19.60 -0.33 -0.80
C TYR A 70 19.67 -0.70 -2.28
N SER A 71 19.93 -1.98 -2.55
CA SER A 71 19.87 -2.53 -3.91
C SER A 71 18.42 -2.79 -4.33
N LYS A 72 18.15 -2.64 -5.64
CA LYS A 72 16.89 -3.05 -6.27
C LYS A 72 16.86 -4.52 -6.71
N ASP A 73 18.01 -5.15 -6.83
CA ASP A 73 18.16 -6.46 -7.48
C ASP A 73 17.72 -7.63 -6.59
N ASP A 74 17.78 -7.44 -5.28
CA ASP A 74 17.33 -8.43 -4.31
C ASP A 74 15.94 -8.06 -3.79
N ALA A 75 15.02 -9.04 -3.83
CA ALA A 75 13.68 -8.91 -3.25
C ALA A 75 13.71 -8.65 -1.74
N SER A 76 14.81 -8.99 -1.07
CA SER A 76 15.03 -8.65 0.35
C SER A 76 15.42 -7.18 0.57
N GLY A 77 15.80 -6.45 -0.49
CA GLY A 77 16.28 -5.07 -0.41
C GLY A 77 17.54 -4.99 0.45
N SER A 78 18.59 -5.69 0.04
CA SER A 78 19.85 -5.74 0.79
C SER A 78 20.44 -4.34 0.96
N LYS A 79 20.88 -4.06 2.19
CA LYS A 79 21.46 -2.77 2.57
C LYS A 79 22.86 -2.67 1.99
N VAL A 80 23.07 -1.68 1.12
CA VAL A 80 24.35 -1.39 0.46
C VAL A 80 25.21 -0.52 1.37
N LYS A 81 24.62 0.52 1.95
CA LYS A 81 25.33 1.48 2.79
C LYS A 81 24.40 2.15 3.79
N THR A 82 24.92 2.48 4.96
CA THR A 82 24.27 3.33 5.96
C THR A 82 25.20 4.48 6.30
N THR A 83 24.67 5.70 6.29
CA THR A 83 25.40 6.92 6.67
C THR A 83 24.64 7.60 7.80
N PHE A 84 25.31 7.87 8.91
CA PHE A 84 24.73 8.67 9.98
C PHE A 84 24.69 10.14 9.56
N LEU A 85 23.56 10.81 9.74
CA LEU A 85 23.39 12.21 9.36
C LEU A 85 23.35 13.14 10.57
N LEU A 86 22.55 12.78 11.57
CA LEU A 86 22.25 13.67 12.69
C LEU A 86 21.75 12.87 13.89
N ASN A 87 22.24 13.22 15.08
CA ASN A 87 21.57 12.94 16.35
C ASN A 87 20.83 14.23 16.78
N GLN A 88 19.59 14.09 17.21
CA GLN A 88 18.84 15.16 17.86
C GLN A 88 18.23 14.62 19.16
N THR A 89 18.53 15.24 20.28
CA THR A 89 17.90 14.94 21.56
C THR A 89 16.94 16.07 21.92
N ASP A 90 15.67 15.74 22.07
CA ASP A 90 14.65 16.65 22.57
C ASP A 90 14.41 16.32 24.05
N SER A 91 14.63 17.29 24.94
CA SER A 91 14.37 17.17 26.38
C SER A 91 13.33 18.18 26.83
N VAL A 92 12.32 17.74 27.57
CA VAL A 92 11.28 18.60 28.14
C VAL A 92 11.64 18.94 29.58
N ASP A 93 11.73 20.22 29.91
CA ASP A 93 11.90 20.66 31.29
C ASP A 93 10.58 20.42 32.06
N MET A 94 10.67 19.73 33.20
CA MET A 94 9.50 19.41 34.02
C MET A 94 8.88 20.63 34.68
N ASP A 95 9.65 21.69 34.92
CA ASP A 95 9.22 22.81 35.74
C ASP A 95 8.37 23.82 34.96
N ASP A 96 8.62 23.98 33.65
CA ASP A 96 7.88 24.92 32.80
C ASP A 96 7.37 24.32 31.47
N GLY A 97 7.67 23.04 31.20
CA GLY A 97 7.26 22.34 29.98
C GLY A 97 8.03 22.77 28.73
N THR A 98 9.11 23.54 28.85
CA THR A 98 9.89 23.98 27.68
C THR A 98 10.64 22.81 27.05
N VAL A 99 10.59 22.75 25.71
CA VAL A 99 11.34 21.76 24.93
C VAL A 99 12.71 22.35 24.59
N LYS A 100 13.77 21.67 25.03
CA LYS A 100 15.13 21.96 24.65
C LYS A 100 15.63 20.90 23.67
N THR A 101 15.99 21.35 22.47
CA THR A 101 16.55 20.50 21.43
C THR A 101 18.06 20.67 21.39
N THR A 102 18.80 19.56 21.45
CA THR A 102 20.25 19.52 21.21
C THR A 102 20.51 18.69 19.96
N SER A 103 21.41 19.15 19.09
CA SER A 103 21.73 18.46 17.84
C SER A 103 23.22 18.22 17.73
N THR A 104 23.61 16.97 17.44
CA THR A 104 24.99 16.56 17.25
C THR A 104 25.16 16.00 15.85
N GLN A 105 26.02 16.62 15.06
CA GLN A 105 26.43 16.09 13.76
C GLN A 105 27.64 15.17 13.93
N PRO A 106 27.79 14.14 13.08
CA PRO A 106 29.00 13.33 13.09
C PRO A 106 30.23 14.13 12.66
N ASP A 107 31.39 13.77 13.21
CA ASP A 107 32.69 14.37 12.86
C ASP A 107 33.15 14.01 11.43
N THR A 108 32.51 13.03 10.81
CA THR A 108 32.80 12.60 9.43
C THR A 108 32.01 13.42 8.42
N PRO A 109 32.57 13.68 7.22
CA PRO A 109 31.86 14.43 6.18
C PRO A 109 30.54 13.75 5.81
N THR A 110 29.43 14.45 6.06
CA THR A 110 28.09 14.04 5.66
C THR A 110 27.82 14.46 4.20
N PRO A 111 27.05 13.66 3.45
CA PRO A 111 26.69 14.03 2.08
C PRO A 111 25.84 15.32 2.09
N THR A 112 26.15 16.25 1.21
CA THR A 112 25.36 17.49 1.10
C THR A 112 24.00 17.19 0.46
N LEU A 113 23.00 18.05 0.70
CA LEU A 113 21.70 17.93 0.02
C LEU A 113 21.86 17.93 -1.51
N SER A 114 22.82 18.69 -2.04
CA SER A 114 23.13 18.71 -3.47
C SER A 114 23.67 17.36 -3.96
N ASP A 115 24.56 16.73 -3.20
CA ASP A 115 25.05 15.37 -3.50
C ASP A 115 23.89 14.35 -3.49
N LEU A 116 22.97 14.49 -2.54
CA LEU A 116 21.83 13.59 -2.43
C LEU A 116 20.84 13.76 -3.58
N ILE A 117 20.46 14.99 -3.93
CA ILE A 117 19.51 15.25 -5.02
C ILE A 117 20.12 14.87 -6.38
N SER A 118 21.43 15.07 -6.57
CA SER A 118 22.10 14.70 -7.82
C SER A 118 22.24 13.18 -7.99
N ARG A 119 22.47 12.44 -6.90
CA ARG A 119 22.58 10.96 -6.93
C ARG A 119 21.23 10.27 -6.95
N TYR A 120 20.30 10.77 -6.16
CA TYR A 120 18.97 10.20 -5.96
C TYR A 120 17.95 11.19 -6.49
N SER A 121 17.38 10.89 -7.66
CA SER A 121 16.38 11.78 -8.26
C SER A 121 15.02 11.55 -7.61
N PRO A 122 14.49 12.48 -6.79
CA PRO A 122 13.13 12.36 -6.27
C PRO A 122 12.08 12.56 -7.36
N MET A 123 12.44 13.27 -8.44
CA MET A 123 11.53 13.61 -9.55
C MET A 123 11.10 12.39 -10.37
N GLY A 124 11.81 11.27 -10.27
CA GLY A 124 11.48 10.03 -10.99
C GLY A 124 10.39 9.18 -10.32
N LEU A 125 9.96 9.52 -9.10
CA LEU A 125 8.97 8.76 -8.34
C LEU A 125 7.55 9.23 -8.67
N LYS A 126 6.77 8.33 -9.24
CA LYS A 126 5.35 8.52 -9.52
C LYS A 126 4.52 7.80 -8.47
N ALA A 127 3.70 8.54 -7.72
CA ALA A 127 2.70 7.93 -6.83
C ALA A 127 1.64 7.21 -7.67
N TRP A 128 1.21 6.03 -7.21
CA TRP A 128 0.07 5.34 -7.82
C TRP A 128 -1.24 6.09 -7.58
N SER A 129 -2.14 6.06 -8.56
CA SER A 129 -3.48 6.62 -8.41
C SER A 129 -4.34 5.78 -7.47
N GLN A 130 -5.43 6.36 -6.97
CA GLN A 130 -6.38 5.63 -6.12
C GLN A 130 -6.97 4.40 -6.82
N ASP A 131 -7.19 4.45 -8.13
CA ASP A 131 -7.72 3.31 -8.88
C ASP A 131 -6.69 2.18 -9.02
N GLN A 132 -5.41 2.51 -9.17
CA GLN A 132 -4.33 1.50 -9.15
C GLN A 132 -4.22 0.86 -7.75
N ILE A 133 -4.35 1.65 -6.69
CA ILE A 133 -4.30 1.17 -5.30
C ILE A 133 -5.49 0.24 -5.00
N LYS A 134 -6.69 0.54 -5.49
CA LYS A 134 -7.88 -0.34 -5.32
C LYS A 134 -7.71 -1.73 -5.93
N GLU A 135 -6.84 -1.89 -6.92
CA GLU A 135 -6.55 -3.18 -7.53
C GLU A 135 -5.51 -4.01 -6.75
N LEU A 136 -4.96 -3.46 -5.66
CA LEU A 136 -4.14 -4.22 -4.73
C LEU A 136 -5.02 -5.10 -3.83
N HIS A 137 -4.63 -6.36 -3.73
CA HIS A 137 -5.16 -7.29 -2.76
C HIS A 137 -4.16 -7.47 -1.63
N ILE A 138 -4.59 -7.16 -0.40
CA ILE A 138 -3.81 -7.31 0.82
C ILE A 138 -4.49 -8.35 1.69
N ASP A 139 -3.80 -9.46 1.94
CA ASP A 139 -4.19 -10.41 2.96
C ASP A 139 -3.43 -10.10 4.26
N HIS A 140 -4.13 -9.43 5.18
CA HIS A 140 -3.57 -9.01 6.46
C HIS A 140 -3.15 -10.18 7.36
N LYS A 141 -3.69 -11.38 7.17
CA LYS A 141 -3.33 -12.56 7.99
C LYS A 141 -2.01 -13.17 7.53
N THR A 142 -1.86 -13.32 6.22
CA THR A 142 -0.67 -13.97 5.66
C THR A 142 0.47 -12.99 5.39
N GLY A 143 0.19 -11.68 5.30
CA GLY A 143 1.19 -10.70 4.84
C GLY A 143 1.22 -10.56 3.32
N HIS A 144 0.41 -11.31 2.59
CA HIS A 144 0.49 -11.36 1.15
C HIS A 144 -0.05 -10.07 0.51
N ILE A 145 0.78 -9.43 -0.31
CA ILE A 145 0.40 -8.28 -1.13
C ILE A 145 0.49 -8.68 -2.59
N ALA A 146 -0.60 -8.49 -3.33
CA ALA A 146 -0.69 -8.75 -4.76
C ALA A 146 -1.33 -7.58 -5.50
N TYR A 147 -0.92 -7.37 -6.75
CA TYR A 147 -1.62 -6.50 -7.69
C TYR A 147 -2.36 -7.38 -8.70
N ARG A 148 -3.70 -7.35 -8.67
CA ARG A 148 -4.54 -8.31 -9.40
C ARG A 148 -4.11 -9.75 -9.09
N SER A 149 -3.68 -10.52 -10.10
CA SER A 149 -3.19 -11.90 -9.95
C SER A 149 -1.68 -12.01 -9.72
N GLN A 150 -0.94 -10.90 -9.76
CA GLN A 150 0.51 -10.90 -9.62
C GLN A 150 0.88 -10.64 -8.16
N SER A 151 1.49 -11.63 -7.50
CA SER A 151 2.08 -11.42 -6.19
C SER A 151 3.20 -10.40 -6.27
N LEU A 152 3.19 -9.42 -5.36
CA LEU A 152 4.27 -8.46 -5.16
C LEU A 152 5.30 -9.04 -4.20
N PHE A 153 4.88 -9.36 -2.97
CA PHE A 153 5.68 -10.08 -1.97
C PHE A 153 4.82 -10.47 -0.75
N ASP A 154 5.46 -11.16 0.20
CA ASP A 154 4.94 -11.43 1.55
C ASP A 154 5.60 -10.46 2.55
N ALA A 155 4.80 -9.53 3.08
CA ALA A 155 5.26 -8.50 4.00
C ALA A 155 5.83 -9.08 5.30
N ASN A 156 5.25 -10.15 5.84
CA ASN A 156 5.75 -10.76 7.08
C ASN A 156 7.13 -11.39 6.87
N THR A 157 7.33 -12.02 5.71
CA THR A 157 8.64 -12.58 5.34
C THR A 157 9.69 -11.48 5.20
N VAL A 158 9.36 -10.38 4.51
CA VAL A 158 10.30 -9.24 4.34
C VAL A 158 10.60 -8.57 5.67
N LEU A 159 9.58 -8.30 6.49
CA LEU A 159 9.75 -7.68 7.82
C LEU A 159 10.67 -8.52 8.71
N LYS A 160 10.45 -9.84 8.74
CA LYS A 160 11.28 -10.77 9.50
C LYS A 160 12.72 -10.88 8.98
N GLN A 161 12.90 -11.00 7.68
CA GLN A 161 14.24 -11.22 7.10
C GLN A 161 15.09 -9.95 7.10
N ARG A 162 14.50 -8.82 6.72
CA ARG A 162 15.23 -7.57 6.51
C ARG A 162 15.35 -6.76 7.81
N PHE A 163 14.27 -6.64 8.56
CA PHE A 163 14.22 -5.81 9.77
C PHE A 163 14.37 -6.61 11.06
N ARG A 164 14.45 -7.95 10.97
CA ARG A 164 14.49 -8.87 12.13
C ARG A 164 13.27 -8.72 13.04
N GLU A 165 12.18 -8.26 12.45
CA GLU A 165 10.92 -8.00 13.12
C GLU A 165 10.08 -9.28 13.10
N SER A 166 9.94 -9.92 14.26
CA SER A 166 9.07 -11.10 14.40
C SER A 166 7.68 -10.64 14.80
N HIS A 167 6.80 -10.46 13.82
CA HIS A 167 5.43 -10.01 14.09
C HIS A 167 4.50 -11.22 13.99
N SER A 168 4.17 -11.81 15.15
CA SER A 168 3.06 -12.74 15.24
C SER A 168 1.77 -11.93 15.06
N GLU A 169 1.18 -12.00 13.87
CA GLU A 169 -0.19 -11.51 13.60
C GLU A 169 -0.43 -9.99 13.70
N GLN A 170 0.58 -9.13 13.49
CA GLN A 170 0.32 -7.69 13.50
C GLN A 170 -0.40 -7.22 12.24
N ASN A 171 -1.43 -6.40 12.44
CA ASN A 171 -2.09 -5.63 11.39
C ASN A 171 -1.11 -4.64 10.79
N PHE A 172 -0.47 -4.99 9.67
CA PHE A 172 0.18 -4.00 8.83
C PHE A 172 -0.86 -3.33 7.92
N SER A 173 -0.57 -2.09 7.56
CA SER A 173 -1.34 -1.31 6.61
C SER A 173 -0.44 -0.76 5.52
N LEU A 174 -0.98 -0.62 4.31
CA LEU A 174 -0.27 0.03 3.21
C LEU A 174 -0.47 1.54 3.33
N VAL A 175 0.62 2.29 3.46
CA VAL A 175 0.61 3.76 3.60
C VAL A 175 0.63 4.41 2.23
N SER A 176 1.55 3.98 1.37
CA SER A 176 1.72 4.57 0.04
C SER A 176 2.36 3.60 -0.93
N VAL A 177 2.12 3.85 -2.22
CA VAL A 177 2.77 3.17 -3.33
C VAL A 177 3.34 4.21 -4.27
N ALA A 178 4.63 4.08 -4.54
CA ALA A 178 5.32 4.86 -5.55
C ALA A 178 6.02 3.93 -6.54
N GLU A 179 6.24 4.39 -7.75
CA GLU A 179 7.01 3.65 -8.75
C GLU A 179 8.01 4.57 -9.44
N ASP A 180 9.16 4.02 -9.80
CA ASP A 180 10.07 4.63 -10.76
C ASP A 180 10.13 3.78 -12.03
N SER A 181 10.97 4.16 -13.00
CA SER A 181 11.11 3.44 -14.28
C SER A 181 11.39 1.94 -14.21
N ASN A 182 11.81 1.35 -13.08
CA ASN A 182 12.15 -0.07 -12.98
C ASN A 182 11.63 -0.77 -11.72
N ALA A 183 11.20 -0.07 -10.68
CA ALA A 183 10.80 -0.64 -9.41
C ALA A 183 9.51 -0.01 -8.85
N ILE A 184 8.80 -0.78 -8.01
CA ILE A 184 7.66 -0.30 -7.22
C ILE A 184 8.11 -0.28 -5.77
N PHE A 185 7.70 0.73 -5.03
CA PHE A 185 8.05 0.95 -3.64
C PHE A 185 6.78 1.03 -2.83
N LEU A 186 6.67 0.16 -1.82
CA LEU A 186 5.56 0.12 -0.89
C LEU A 186 6.04 0.66 0.44
N THR A 187 5.37 1.68 0.96
CA THR A 187 5.53 2.08 2.36
C THR A 187 4.47 1.36 3.17
N ILE A 188 4.89 0.48 4.06
CA ILE A 188 4.01 -0.23 4.97
C ILE A 188 4.14 0.33 6.36
N SER A 189 3.04 0.31 7.10
CA SER A 189 3.01 0.68 8.49
C SER A 189 2.59 -0.50 9.35
N THR A 190 3.34 -0.74 10.42
CA THR A 190 3.03 -1.72 11.45
C THR A 190 2.71 -1.02 12.77
N MET A 191 1.79 -1.59 13.53
CA MET A 191 1.49 -1.14 14.89
C MET A 191 2.25 -2.03 15.87
N VAL A 192 3.33 -1.48 16.44
CA VAL A 192 4.02 -2.10 17.58
C VAL A 192 3.41 -1.58 18.89
N GLN A 193 3.67 -2.26 20.00
CA GLN A 193 3.11 -1.90 21.31
C GLN A 193 3.33 -0.43 21.68
N GLU A 194 4.41 0.18 21.18
CA GLU A 194 4.87 1.52 21.54
C GLU A 194 4.68 2.55 20.43
N GLY A 195 3.92 2.22 19.38
CA GLY A 195 3.52 3.18 18.35
C GLY A 195 3.51 2.63 16.93
N ARG A 196 3.36 3.55 15.98
CA ARG A 196 3.36 3.25 14.55
C ARG A 196 4.79 3.26 14.01
N GLN A 197 5.19 2.19 13.34
CA GLN A 197 6.43 2.15 12.55
C GLN A 197 6.09 2.21 11.06
N GLU A 198 7.01 2.77 10.26
CA GLU A 198 6.87 2.86 8.82
C GLU A 198 8.14 2.34 8.13
N ARG A 199 7.96 1.40 7.20
CA ARG A 199 9.04 0.73 6.47
C ARG A 199 8.84 0.85 4.97
N VAL A 200 9.92 1.12 4.24
CA VAL A 200 9.92 1.20 2.78
C VAL A 200 10.46 -0.10 2.19
N ILE A 201 9.67 -0.76 1.35
CA ILE A 201 10.00 -2.03 0.70
C ILE A 201 10.03 -1.84 -0.81
N CYS A 202 11.07 -2.36 -1.46
CA CYS A 202 11.20 -2.39 -2.91
C CYS A 202 10.67 -3.71 -3.47
N VAL A 203 9.79 -3.63 -4.46
CA VAL A 203 9.39 -4.72 -5.33
C VAL A 203 10.43 -4.83 -6.45
N SER A 204 10.96 -6.03 -6.68
CA SER A 204 12.04 -6.25 -7.63
C SER A 204 11.65 -5.88 -9.07
N PRO A 205 12.61 -5.48 -9.92
CA PRO A 205 12.34 -5.09 -11.30
C PRO A 205 11.65 -6.18 -12.15
N SER A 206 11.91 -7.46 -11.89
CA SER A 206 11.23 -8.55 -12.58
C SER A 206 9.72 -8.56 -12.29
N VAL A 207 9.33 -8.36 -11.02
CA VAL A 207 7.92 -8.34 -10.62
C VAL A 207 7.26 -7.05 -11.08
N THR A 208 7.95 -5.92 -10.96
CA THR A 208 7.46 -4.61 -11.43
C THR A 208 7.14 -4.60 -12.92
N ARG A 209 7.98 -5.21 -13.75
CA ARG A 209 7.69 -5.35 -15.20
C ARG A 209 6.37 -6.08 -15.45
N ASN A 210 6.09 -7.15 -14.70
CA ASN A 210 4.85 -7.90 -14.84
C ASN A 210 3.63 -7.06 -14.39
N VAL A 211 3.76 -6.33 -13.28
CA VAL A 211 2.71 -5.43 -12.78
C VAL A 211 2.38 -4.35 -13.81
N ARG A 212 3.39 -3.76 -14.43
CA ARG A 212 3.19 -2.76 -15.48
C ARG A 212 2.56 -3.32 -16.73
N ALA A 213 2.99 -4.52 -17.14
CA ALA A 213 2.32 -5.22 -18.23
C ALA A 213 0.83 -5.39 -17.91
N LEU A 214 0.48 -5.76 -16.68
CA LEU A 214 -0.91 -5.85 -16.22
C LEU A 214 -1.64 -4.49 -16.18
N GLN A 215 -0.98 -3.41 -15.75
CA GLN A 215 -1.55 -2.05 -15.75
C GLN A 215 -1.88 -1.58 -17.16
N ASN A 216 -1.00 -1.90 -18.12
CA ASN A 216 -1.15 -1.55 -19.53
C ASN A 216 -2.05 -2.54 -20.29
N LEU A 217 -2.49 -3.64 -19.67
CA LEU A 217 -3.50 -4.49 -20.29
C LEU A 217 -4.81 -3.70 -20.37
N GLU A 218 -5.23 -3.45 -21.61
CA GLU A 218 -6.55 -2.93 -21.91
C GLU A 218 -7.63 -3.78 -21.21
N PRO A 219 -8.72 -3.18 -20.72
CA PRO A 219 -9.86 -3.95 -20.25
C PRO A 219 -10.40 -4.79 -21.42
N ILE A 220 -10.29 -6.11 -21.31
CA ILE A 220 -10.95 -7.01 -22.25
C ILE A 220 -12.43 -6.98 -21.92
N HIS A 221 -13.22 -6.51 -22.87
CA HIS A 221 -14.67 -6.55 -22.82
C HIS A 221 -15.17 -7.80 -23.53
N LEU A 222 -16.26 -8.40 -23.04
CA LEU A 222 -16.91 -9.51 -23.74
C LEU A 222 -18.26 -9.04 -24.28
N SER A 223 -18.45 -9.14 -25.60
CA SER A 223 -19.76 -8.94 -26.21
C SER A 223 -20.69 -10.08 -25.82
N ALA A 224 -21.86 -9.74 -25.27
CA ALA A 224 -22.90 -10.70 -24.96
C ALA A 224 -23.93 -10.86 -26.09
N GLY A 225 -24.06 -9.85 -26.96
CA GLY A 225 -24.99 -9.89 -28.08
C GLY A 225 -24.98 -8.58 -28.87
N THR A 226 -25.43 -8.65 -30.11
CA THR A 226 -25.54 -7.50 -31.02
C THR A 226 -26.97 -7.42 -31.53
N PHE A 227 -27.55 -6.22 -31.50
CA PHE A 227 -28.95 -5.93 -31.77
C PHE A 227 -29.07 -4.75 -32.72
N GLN A 228 -30.14 -4.71 -33.52
CA GLN A 228 -30.37 -3.62 -34.47
C GLN A 228 -31.10 -2.42 -33.83
N SER A 229 -31.72 -2.61 -32.67
CA SER A 229 -32.42 -1.55 -31.94
C SER A 229 -31.92 -1.42 -30.50
N ALA A 230 -31.96 -0.19 -29.98
CA ALA A 230 -31.60 0.10 -28.60
C ALA A 230 -32.53 -0.62 -27.63
N GLU A 231 -33.83 -0.69 -27.96
CA GLU A 231 -34.86 -1.32 -27.13
C GLU A 231 -34.58 -2.82 -26.93
N GLU A 232 -34.25 -3.55 -28.01
CA GLU A 232 -33.87 -4.96 -27.93
C GLU A 232 -32.62 -5.19 -27.08
N ALA A 233 -31.61 -4.33 -27.23
CA ALA A 233 -30.38 -4.41 -26.44
C ALA A 233 -30.65 -4.16 -24.95
N TRP A 234 -31.49 -3.17 -24.61
CA TRP A 234 -31.87 -2.87 -23.23
C TRP A 234 -32.77 -3.96 -22.62
N ASP A 235 -33.65 -4.57 -23.39
CA ASP A 235 -34.44 -5.73 -22.97
C ASP A 235 -33.55 -6.94 -22.69
N PHE A 236 -32.57 -7.20 -23.57
CA PHE A 236 -31.60 -8.26 -23.38
C PHE A 236 -30.73 -8.02 -22.14
N LYS A 237 -30.20 -6.80 -21.97
CA LYS A 237 -29.45 -6.37 -20.78
C LYS A 237 -30.27 -6.61 -19.51
N ARG A 238 -31.53 -6.16 -19.47
CA ARG A 238 -32.42 -6.36 -18.31
C ARG A 238 -32.67 -7.84 -17.99
N LYS A 239 -32.74 -8.70 -19.00
CA LYS A 239 -32.83 -10.17 -18.80
C LYS A 239 -31.52 -10.73 -18.25
N LEU A 240 -30.39 -10.29 -18.78
CA LEU A 240 -29.05 -10.71 -18.37
C LEU A 240 -28.74 -10.33 -16.91
N ASP A 241 -29.08 -9.10 -16.51
CA ASP A 241 -28.87 -8.59 -15.15
C ASP A 241 -29.77 -9.30 -14.11
N LYS A 242 -30.93 -9.81 -14.53
CA LYS A 242 -31.84 -10.58 -13.67
C LYS A 242 -31.40 -12.02 -13.48
N ASP A 243 -30.50 -12.55 -14.31
CA ASP A 243 -29.99 -13.91 -14.15
C ASP A 243 -29.07 -14.00 -12.92
N LYS A 244 -29.49 -14.82 -11.94
CA LYS A 244 -28.75 -15.06 -10.70
C LYS A 244 -27.34 -15.59 -10.93
N LYS A 245 -27.06 -16.25 -12.07
CA LYS A 245 -25.72 -16.73 -12.43
C LYS A 245 -24.76 -15.60 -12.84
N ASN A 246 -25.28 -14.46 -13.29
CA ASN A 246 -24.50 -13.34 -13.83
C ASN A 246 -24.38 -12.14 -12.88
N ARG A 247 -24.92 -12.23 -11.65
CA ARG A 247 -24.93 -11.16 -10.62
C ARG A 247 -23.58 -10.50 -10.29
N ARG A 248 -22.45 -11.08 -10.74
CA ARG A 248 -21.09 -10.55 -10.48
C ARG A 248 -20.50 -9.78 -11.66
N SER A 249 -21.22 -9.67 -12.77
CA SER A 249 -20.75 -8.98 -13.97
C SER A 249 -21.63 -7.76 -14.18
N GLU A 250 -21.03 -6.59 -14.27
CA GLU A 250 -21.75 -5.41 -14.72
C GLU A 250 -21.97 -5.53 -16.23
N SER A 251 -23.09 -5.02 -16.71
CA SER A 251 -23.41 -5.01 -18.13
C SER A 251 -23.77 -3.60 -18.58
N SER A 252 -23.45 -3.28 -19.83
CA SER A 252 -23.73 -1.98 -20.46
C SER A 252 -24.17 -2.18 -21.92
N VAL A 253 -25.01 -1.29 -22.42
CA VAL A 253 -25.38 -1.23 -23.85
C VAL A 253 -24.55 -0.14 -24.51
N TRP A 254 -23.80 -0.48 -25.55
CA TRP A 254 -23.01 0.47 -26.33
C TRP A 254 -23.58 0.58 -27.75
N SER A 255 -23.51 1.76 -28.34
CA SER A 255 -23.78 1.99 -29.76
C SER A 255 -22.50 1.87 -30.57
N VAL A 256 -22.54 1.09 -31.65
CA VAL A 256 -21.41 0.82 -32.53
C VAL A 256 -21.80 1.19 -33.95
N PHE A 257 -21.10 2.15 -34.53
CA PHE A 257 -21.33 2.55 -35.91
C PHE A 257 -20.42 1.73 -36.83
N ARG A 258 -21.03 0.89 -37.70
CA ARG A 258 -20.30 0.16 -38.75
C ARG A 258 -20.18 1.03 -39.99
N GLU A 259 -19.01 1.65 -40.16
CA GLU A 259 -18.71 2.51 -41.33
C GLU A 259 -18.92 1.79 -42.68
N LYS A 260 -18.57 0.50 -42.77
CA LYS A 260 -18.69 -0.28 -44.02
C LYS A 260 -20.12 -0.36 -44.55
N ASP A 261 -21.09 -0.43 -43.65
CA ASP A 261 -22.50 -0.64 -44.00
C ASP A 261 -23.38 0.58 -43.64
N ALA A 262 -22.77 1.67 -43.15
CA ALA A 262 -23.44 2.85 -42.61
C ALA A 262 -24.59 2.52 -41.64
N LYS A 263 -24.40 1.50 -40.79
CA LYS A 263 -25.40 1.00 -39.85
C LYS A 263 -24.98 1.21 -38.41
N LEU A 264 -25.95 1.58 -37.58
CA LEU A 264 -25.81 1.65 -36.13
C LEU A 264 -26.31 0.35 -35.52
N ASP A 265 -25.46 -0.34 -34.78
CA ASP A 265 -25.85 -1.50 -33.98
C ASP A 265 -25.70 -1.20 -32.49
N TYR A 266 -26.41 -1.97 -31.68
CA TYR A 266 -26.36 -1.90 -30.23
C TYR A 266 -25.77 -3.20 -29.69
N VAL A 267 -24.68 -3.10 -28.94
CA VAL A 267 -23.96 -4.25 -28.39
C VAL A 267 -24.13 -4.25 -26.89
N VAL A 268 -24.58 -5.38 -26.34
CA VAL A 268 -24.60 -5.58 -24.89
C VAL A 268 -23.25 -6.15 -24.48
N ILE A 269 -22.56 -5.49 -23.57
CA ILE A 269 -21.20 -5.81 -23.17
C ILE A 269 -21.16 -6.13 -21.69
N LEU A 270 -20.39 -7.15 -21.32
CA LEU A 270 -20.06 -7.46 -19.94
C LEU A 270 -18.81 -6.66 -19.52
N THR A 271 -19.02 -5.60 -18.75
CA THR A 271 -17.96 -4.82 -18.11
C THR A 271 -17.42 -5.63 -16.92
N HIS A 272 -16.08 -5.67 -16.78
CA HIS A 272 -15.37 -6.50 -15.79
C HIS A 272 -15.37 -8.02 -16.04
N SER A 273 -15.23 -8.44 -17.30
CA SER A 273 -15.12 -9.85 -17.70
C SER A 273 -13.80 -10.54 -17.32
N LYS A 274 -12.89 -9.84 -16.62
CA LYS A 274 -11.62 -10.40 -16.10
C LYS A 274 -11.82 -11.65 -15.23
N SER A 275 -12.96 -11.75 -14.54
CA SER A 275 -13.33 -12.93 -13.74
C SER A 275 -13.60 -14.20 -14.56
N PHE A 276 -13.99 -14.08 -15.84
CA PHE A 276 -14.22 -15.22 -16.74
C PHE A 276 -12.96 -15.69 -17.48
N ILE A 277 -11.95 -14.81 -17.58
CA ILE A 277 -10.72 -15.07 -18.34
C ILE A 277 -9.64 -15.70 -17.44
N GLY A 278 -9.81 -15.69 -16.11
CA GLY A 278 -8.91 -16.32 -15.16
C GLY A 278 -8.95 -17.86 -15.16
N LYS A 279 -7.78 -18.48 -15.40
CA LYS A 279 -7.41 -19.91 -15.27
C LYS A 279 -8.55 -20.94 -15.44
N ASN A 280 -8.57 -21.59 -16.61
CA ASN A 280 -9.30 -22.83 -16.93
C ASN A 280 -10.84 -22.80 -16.95
N ASP A 281 -11.51 -21.67 -16.79
CA ASP A 281 -12.98 -21.63 -16.78
C ASP A 281 -13.65 -21.46 -18.18
N ARG A 282 -12.97 -21.88 -19.27
CA ARG A 282 -13.57 -21.97 -20.62
C ARG A 282 -14.85 -22.84 -20.63
N GLY A 283 -14.96 -23.79 -19.69
CA GLY A 283 -16.16 -24.60 -19.49
C GLY A 283 -17.37 -23.81 -18.98
N ARG A 284 -17.15 -22.76 -18.17
CA ARG A 284 -18.23 -21.89 -17.67
C ARG A 284 -18.71 -20.85 -18.67
N MET A 285 -17.87 -20.45 -19.64
CA MET A 285 -18.31 -19.60 -20.76
C MET A 285 -19.46 -20.26 -21.55
N LYS A 286 -19.54 -21.60 -21.55
CA LYS A 286 -20.63 -22.36 -22.19
C LYS A 286 -21.93 -22.43 -21.38
N THR A 287 -21.96 -21.92 -20.15
CA THR A 287 -23.14 -22.02 -19.26
C THR A 287 -24.02 -20.76 -19.21
N VAL A 288 -23.64 -19.71 -19.96
CA VAL A 288 -24.56 -18.62 -20.30
C VAL A 288 -25.30 -19.04 -21.58
N PRO A 289 -26.63 -19.22 -21.56
CA PRO A 289 -27.34 -19.69 -22.75
C PRO A 289 -27.22 -18.65 -23.87
N GLU A 290 -26.78 -19.08 -25.05
CA GLU A 290 -26.75 -18.32 -26.32
C GLU A 290 -25.91 -17.03 -26.37
N VAL A 291 -24.83 -16.95 -25.61
CA VAL A 291 -23.96 -15.76 -25.59
C VAL A 291 -22.59 -16.10 -26.17
N THR A 292 -22.29 -15.65 -27.40
CA THR A 292 -20.95 -15.78 -27.99
C THR A 292 -20.07 -14.66 -27.46
N LEU A 293 -19.31 -14.95 -26.40
CA LEU A 293 -18.40 -14.00 -25.77
C LEU A 293 -17.16 -13.77 -26.64
N VAL A 294 -17.11 -12.63 -27.34
CA VAL A 294 -15.95 -12.22 -28.14
C VAL A 294 -15.14 -11.17 -27.36
N PRO A 295 -13.83 -11.35 -27.17
CA PRO A 295 -12.97 -10.33 -26.58
C PRO A 295 -12.88 -9.12 -27.52
N ILE A 296 -13.19 -7.95 -26.97
CA ILE A 296 -13.06 -6.67 -27.65
C ILE A 296 -11.92 -5.92 -26.97
N THR A 297 -10.84 -5.67 -27.71
CA THR A 297 -9.74 -4.76 -27.33
C THR A 297 -10.21 -3.32 -27.53
N SER A 298 -9.84 -2.41 -26.62
CA SER A 298 -10.41 -1.07 -26.61
C SER A 298 -10.00 -0.22 -27.82
N ASP A 299 -8.80 -0.39 -28.39
CA ASP A 299 -8.36 0.45 -29.51
C ASP A 299 -9.11 0.22 -30.84
N HIS A 300 -9.45 -1.03 -31.19
CA HIS A 300 -10.21 -1.31 -32.42
C HIS A 300 -11.69 -0.92 -32.31
N PHE A 301 -12.20 -0.78 -31.07
CA PHE A 301 -13.60 -0.47 -30.80
C PHE A 301 -13.81 1.01 -30.46
N ARG A 302 -12.83 1.70 -29.86
CA ARG A 302 -12.87 3.15 -29.59
C ARG A 302 -13.02 3.99 -30.86
N SER A 303 -12.50 3.53 -31.99
CA SER A 303 -12.72 4.19 -33.30
C SER A 303 -14.14 4.02 -33.83
N LEU A 304 -14.96 3.14 -33.25
CA LEU A 304 -16.30 2.78 -33.71
C LEU A 304 -17.42 3.15 -32.71
N ILE A 305 -17.07 3.56 -31.49
CA ILE A 305 -18.03 4.03 -30.48
C ILE A 305 -18.27 5.52 -30.73
N VAL A 306 -19.50 5.86 -31.12
CA VAL A 306 -20.04 7.20 -30.89
C VAL A 306 -20.58 7.17 -29.48
N ASP A 307 -20.05 8.02 -28.59
CA ASP A 307 -20.50 8.14 -27.20
C ASP A 307 -22.04 8.21 -27.16
N ALA A 308 -22.66 7.20 -26.58
CA ALA A 308 -24.07 7.28 -26.21
C ALA A 308 -24.16 8.19 -24.99
N ALA A 309 -24.50 9.46 -25.24
CA ALA A 309 -25.05 10.36 -24.24
C ALA A 309 -26.27 9.68 -23.55
N PRO A 310 -26.54 10.00 -22.26
CA PRO A 310 -27.49 9.29 -21.40
C PRO A 310 -28.91 9.11 -21.96
#